data_AF-A0A2G4YVJ2-F1
#
_entry.id   AF-A0A2G4YVJ2-F1
#
_cell.length_a   1.000
_cell.length_b   1.000
_cell.length_c   1.000
_cell.angle_alpha   90.00
_cell.angle_beta   90.00
_cell.angle_gamma   90.00
#
_symmetry.space_group_name_H-M   'P 1'
#
loop_
_entity.id
_entity.type
_entity.pdbx_description
1 polymer ?
#
loop_
_entity_poly.entity_id
_entity_poly.type
_entity_poly.pdbx_seq_one_letter_code
_entity_poly.pdbx_strand_id
1 'polypeptide(L)'
;MKQDINWYMNRAKELHGLKSDRQLATRLHMANVAKWRHPDRPDVPSVAAMIKLASLANVPADMALLHRDLWEAEFKTPEAVPIFKKLLKSLPQYAAGVILGCNLSLGSIDFDGSGSAFAGEKNGAQVTTQFILW
;
A
#
# COMPACT_ATOMS: atom_id res chain seq x y z
N MET A 1 -14.10 4.44 -11.82
CA MET A 1 -13.15 4.87 -12.88
C MET A 1 -11.98 3.88 -12.88
N LYS A 2 -11.60 3.28 -14.01
CA LYS A 2 -10.43 2.38 -14.07
C LYS A 2 -9.20 3.24 -13.77
N GLN A 3 -8.44 2.89 -12.73
CA GLN A 3 -7.13 3.53 -12.49
C GLN A 3 -6.16 2.89 -13.48
N ASP A 4 -6.03 3.52 -14.64
CA ASP A 4 -5.06 3.16 -15.66
C ASP A 4 -3.89 4.15 -15.64
N ILE A 5 -2.86 3.89 -16.44
CA ILE A 5 -1.68 4.75 -16.49
C ILE A 5 -2.01 6.19 -16.88
N ASN A 6 -3.00 6.38 -17.76
CA ASN A 6 -3.48 7.69 -18.17
C ASN A 6 -4.07 8.47 -17.00
N TRP A 7 -4.84 7.80 -16.13
CA TRP A 7 -5.38 8.38 -14.92
C TRP A 7 -4.27 8.88 -14.00
N TYR A 8 -3.24 8.08 -13.72
CA TYR A 8 -2.10 8.50 -12.89
C TYR A 8 -1.38 9.73 -13.47
N MET A 9 -1.11 9.71 -14.77
CA MET A 9 -0.46 10.84 -15.45
C MET A 9 -1.34 12.09 -15.43
N ASN A 10 -2.64 11.97 -15.69
CA ASN A 10 -3.56 13.10 -15.67
C ASN A 10 -3.70 13.67 -14.25
N ARG A 11 -3.78 12.80 -13.24
CA ARG A 11 -3.85 13.18 -11.83
C ARG A 11 -2.60 13.93 -11.38
N ALA A 12 -1.41 13.42 -11.72
CA ALA A 12 -0.15 14.11 -11.46
C ALA A 12 -0.08 15.46 -12.16
N LYS A 13 -0.56 15.56 -13.41
CA LYS A 13 -0.61 16.83 -14.14
C LYS A 13 -1.56 17.84 -13.49
N GLU A 14 -2.74 17.40 -13.08
CA GLU A 14 -3.75 18.22 -12.40
C GLU A 14 -3.20 18.79 -11.09
N LEU A 15 -2.65 17.93 -10.20
CA LEU A 15 -2.15 18.34 -8.89
C LEU A 15 -0.95 19.29 -8.94
N HIS A 16 -0.16 19.22 -10.01
CA HIS A 16 1.05 20.04 -10.18
C HIS A 16 0.90 21.14 -11.25
N GLY A 17 -0.31 21.38 -11.78
CA GLY A 17 -0.56 22.41 -12.78
C GLY A 17 0.21 22.22 -14.10
N LEU A 18 0.54 20.97 -14.45
CA LEU A 18 1.29 20.64 -15.66
C LEU A 18 0.35 20.54 -16.86
N LYS A 19 0.70 21.17 -17.97
CA LYS A 19 -0.12 21.22 -19.19
C LYS A 19 0.26 20.17 -20.23
N SER A 20 1.44 19.57 -20.12
CA SER A 20 1.93 18.62 -21.12
C SER A 20 2.70 17.46 -20.52
N ASP A 21 2.76 16.35 -21.25
CA ASP A 21 3.54 15.18 -20.85
C ASP A 21 5.05 15.47 -20.89
N ARG A 22 5.49 16.46 -21.67
CA ARG A 22 6.88 16.94 -21.64
C ARG A 22 7.22 17.60 -20.30
N GLN A 23 6.30 18.38 -19.74
CA GLN A 23 6.50 18.97 -18.40
C GLN A 23 6.50 17.89 -17.32
N LEU A 24 5.65 16.87 -17.45
CA LEU A 24 5.64 15.70 -16.57
C LEU A 24 6.95 14.89 -16.66
N ALA A 25 7.46 14.67 -17.87
CA ALA A 25 8.76 14.07 -18.15
C ALA A 25 9.91 14.81 -17.45
N THR A 26 9.95 16.13 -17.57
CA THR A 26 10.92 16.98 -16.87
C THR A 26 10.80 16.82 -15.36
N ARG A 27 9.57 16.83 -14.82
CA ARG A 27 9.31 16.70 -13.38
C ARG A 27 9.72 15.35 -12.81
N LEU A 28 9.54 14.28 -13.59
CA LEU A 28 9.93 12.91 -13.24
C LEU A 28 11.42 12.62 -13.49
N HIS A 29 12.11 13.52 -14.20
CA HIS A 29 13.46 13.31 -14.75
C HIS A 29 13.53 12.08 -15.66
N MET A 30 12.58 11.95 -16.60
CA MET A 30 12.46 10.81 -17.51
C MET A 30 12.08 11.25 -18.92
N ALA A 31 12.80 10.78 -19.94
CA ALA A 31 12.58 11.23 -21.33
C ALA A 31 11.33 10.62 -22.00
N ASN A 32 10.91 9.41 -21.60
CA ASN A 32 9.98 8.57 -22.37
C ASN A 32 8.55 8.50 -21.83
N VAL A 33 8.11 9.47 -21.04
CA VAL A 33 6.78 9.47 -20.39
C VAL A 33 5.62 9.43 -21.39
N ALA A 34 5.79 9.99 -22.60
CA ALA A 34 4.74 9.97 -23.62
C ALA A 34 4.44 8.56 -24.17
N LYS A 35 5.44 7.66 -24.17
CA LYS A 35 5.29 6.28 -24.66
C LYS A 35 4.35 5.43 -23.80
N TRP A 36 4.18 5.82 -22.54
CA TRP A 36 3.25 5.18 -21.60
C TRP A 36 1.78 5.33 -22.00
N ARG A 37 1.45 6.27 -22.90
CA ARG A 37 0.08 6.50 -23.38
C ARG A 37 -0.26 5.76 -24.67
N HIS A 38 0.63 4.92 -25.19
CA HIS A 38 0.38 4.26 -26.46
C HIS A 38 -0.91 3.42 -26.39
N PRO A 39 -1.86 3.59 -27.33
CA PRO A 39 -3.19 2.96 -27.23
C PRO A 39 -3.11 1.43 -27.31
N ASP A 40 -2.26 0.89 -28.20
CA ASP A 40 -2.23 -0.56 -28.46
C ASP A 40 -1.20 -1.33 -27.61
N ARG A 41 -0.10 -0.67 -27.21
CA ARG A 41 1.00 -1.25 -26.42
C ARG A 41 1.66 -0.16 -25.56
N PRO A 42 1.03 0.30 -24.48
CA PRO A 42 1.65 1.25 -23.59
C PRO A 42 2.90 0.64 -22.97
N ASP A 43 4.02 1.36 -23.02
CA ASP A 43 5.21 0.99 -22.28
C ASP A 43 4.89 1.06 -20.78
N VAL A 44 4.93 -0.09 -20.11
CA VAL A 44 4.71 -0.14 -18.67
C VAL A 44 5.90 0.53 -17.97
N PRO A 45 5.67 1.52 -17.10
CA PRO A 45 6.73 2.20 -16.37
C PRO A 45 7.49 1.21 -15.50
N SER A 46 8.79 1.43 -15.34
CA SER A 46 9.58 0.66 -14.38
C SER A 46 9.07 0.89 -12.96
N VAL A 47 9.39 -0.02 -12.03
CA VAL A 47 9.01 0.09 -10.61
C VAL A 47 9.38 1.46 -10.04
N ALA A 48 10.63 1.90 -10.25
CA ALA A 48 11.10 3.21 -9.79
C ALA A 48 10.35 4.38 -10.44
N ALA A 49 9.99 4.26 -11.71
CA ALA A 49 9.19 5.28 -12.40
C ALA A 49 7.77 5.36 -11.85
N MET A 50 7.15 4.21 -11.57
CA MET A 50 5.80 4.15 -11.03
C MET A 50 5.74 4.74 -9.62
N ILE A 51 6.73 4.48 -8.75
CA ILE A 51 6.79 5.07 -7.40
C ILE A 51 6.84 6.60 -7.47
N LYS A 52 7.67 7.16 -8.36
CA LYS A 52 7.76 8.61 -8.56
C LYS A 52 6.45 9.18 -9.10
N LEU A 53 5.83 8.51 -10.07
CA LEU A 53 4.54 8.92 -10.62
C LEU A 53 3.42 8.88 -9.58
N ALA A 54 3.38 7.83 -8.76
CA ALA A 54 2.42 7.66 -7.67
C ALA A 54 2.56 8.75 -6.62
N SER A 55 3.80 9.11 -6.26
CA SER A 55 4.09 10.24 -5.37
C SER A 55 3.53 11.56 -5.93
N LEU A 56 3.72 11.86 -7.22
CA LEU A 56 3.13 13.04 -7.86
C LEU A 56 1.60 12.98 -7.97
N ALA A 57 1.02 11.77 -8.06
CA ALA A 57 -0.43 11.58 -8.13
C ALA A 57 -1.09 11.51 -6.75
N ASN A 58 -0.32 11.62 -5.66
CA ASN A 58 -0.76 11.40 -4.27
C ASN A 58 -1.42 10.02 -4.06
N VAL A 59 -0.79 8.97 -4.57
CA VAL A 59 -1.23 7.58 -4.41
C VAL A 59 -0.16 6.78 -3.67
N PRO A 60 -0.53 5.91 -2.70
CA PRO A 60 0.43 5.03 -2.03
C PRO A 60 1.21 4.16 -3.03
N ALA A 61 2.52 4.03 -2.81
CA ALA A 61 3.41 3.28 -3.70
C ALA A 61 2.94 1.83 -3.90
N ASP A 62 2.50 1.16 -2.83
CA ASP A 62 2.09 -0.25 -2.85
C ASP A 62 0.89 -0.47 -3.78
N MET A 63 -0.11 0.43 -3.70
CA MET A 63 -1.28 0.40 -4.58
C MET A 63 -0.90 0.66 -6.04
N ALA A 64 0.03 1.59 -6.26
CA ALA A 64 0.53 1.89 -7.60
C ALA A 64 1.28 0.73 -8.24
N LEU A 65 2.07 -0.01 -7.45
CA LEU A 65 2.77 -1.20 -7.91
C LEU A 65 1.81 -2.34 -8.23
N LEU A 66 0.78 -2.56 -7.39
CA LEU A 66 -0.29 -3.52 -7.71
C LEU A 66 -0.99 -3.20 -9.04
N HIS A 67 -1.31 -1.92 -9.29
CA HIS A 67 -1.91 -1.50 -10.55
C HIS A 67 -0.96 -1.70 -11.73
N ARG A 68 0.33 -1.35 -11.57
CA ARG A 68 1.37 -1.58 -12.58
C ARG A 68 1.46 -3.05 -12.98
N ASP A 69 1.56 -3.95 -12.00
CA ASP A 69 1.75 -5.37 -12.24
C ASP A 69 0.50 -5.99 -12.89
N LEU A 70 -0.69 -5.51 -12.51
CA LEU A 70 -1.93 -5.89 -13.18
C LEU A 70 -1.94 -5.45 -14.65
N TRP A 71 -1.46 -4.24 -14.96
CA TRP A 71 -1.34 -3.79 -16.36
C TRP A 71 -0.29 -4.62 -17.12
N GLU A 72 0.87 -4.87 -16.51
CA GLU A 72 1.92 -5.69 -17.11
C GLU A 72 1.41 -7.09 -17.45
N ALA A 73 0.62 -7.69 -16.54
CA ALA A 73 -0.06 -8.96 -16.76
C ALA A 73 -1.13 -8.87 -17.86
N GLU A 74 -1.89 -7.76 -17.95
CA GLU A 74 -2.87 -7.52 -19.03
C GLU A 74 -2.22 -7.59 -20.43
N PHE A 75 -0.97 -7.17 -20.57
CA PHE A 75 -0.25 -7.22 -21.86
C PHE A 75 0.54 -8.50 -22.09
N LYS A 76 1.22 -9.04 -21.08
CA LYS A 76 2.10 -10.20 -21.23
C LYS A 76 1.37 -11.54 -21.14
N THR A 77 0.36 -11.61 -20.27
CA THR A 77 -0.35 -12.85 -19.92
C THR A 77 -1.83 -12.55 -19.70
N PRO A 78 -2.58 -12.18 -20.75
CA PRO A 78 -3.98 -11.74 -20.62
C PRO A 78 -4.88 -12.82 -19.99
N GLU A 79 -4.53 -14.09 -20.15
CA GLU A 79 -5.23 -15.24 -19.56
C GLU A 79 -5.13 -15.31 -18.03
N ALA A 80 -4.07 -14.73 -17.44
CA ALA A 80 -3.85 -14.72 -15.99
C ALA A 80 -4.59 -13.59 -15.28
N VAL A 81 -5.02 -12.55 -16.01
CA VAL A 81 -5.68 -11.35 -15.45
C VAL A 81 -6.98 -11.68 -14.70
N PRO A 82 -7.88 -12.54 -15.21
CA PRO A 82 -9.12 -12.86 -14.49
C PRO A 82 -8.83 -13.57 -13.16
N ILE A 83 -7.79 -14.41 -13.12
CA ILE A 83 -7.35 -15.11 -11.91
C ILE A 83 -6.80 -14.11 -10.90
N PHE A 84 -5.96 -13.18 -11.36
CA PHE A 84 -5.40 -12.12 -10.52
C PHE A 84 -6.49 -11.20 -9.94
N LYS A 85 -7.48 -10.82 -10.76
CA LYS A 85 -8.64 -10.02 -10.30
C LYS A 85 -9.50 -10.78 -9.29
N LYS A 86 -9.69 -12.10 -9.47
CA LYS A 86 -10.40 -12.94 -8.50
C LYS A 86 -9.65 -13.01 -7.16
N LEU A 87 -8.33 -13.19 -7.19
CA LEU A 87 -7.48 -13.20 -5.98
C LEU A 87 -7.54 -11.86 -5.24
N LEU A 88 -7.36 -10.74 -5.95
CA LEU A 88 -7.44 -9.41 -5.34
C LEU A 88 -8.82 -9.13 -4.73
N LYS A 89 -9.91 -9.65 -5.32
CA LYS A 89 -11.27 -9.49 -4.78
C LYS A 89 -11.53 -10.38 -3.55
N SER A 90 -10.87 -11.53 -3.45
CA SER A 90 -11.02 -12.43 -2.29
C SER A 90 -10.08 -12.08 -1.13
N LEU A 91 -8.97 -11.38 -1.38
CA LEU A 91 -8.04 -10.96 -0.33
C LEU A 91 -8.68 -10.19 0.83
N PRO A 92 -9.61 -9.23 0.64
CA PRO A 92 -10.30 -8.57 1.74
C PRO A 92 -11.10 -9.55 2.62
N GLN A 93 -11.66 -10.61 2.02
CA GLN A 93 -12.42 -11.64 2.75
C GLN A 93 -11.50 -12.48 3.64
N TYR A 94 -10.28 -12.78 3.16
CA TYR A 94 -9.26 -13.48 3.95
C TYR A 94 -8.58 -12.57 4.96
N ALA A 95 -8.31 -11.30 4.63
CA ALA A 95 -7.75 -10.31 5.56
C ALA A 95 -8.74 -10.01 6.69
N ALA A 96 -10.04 -9.90 6.41
CA ALA A 96 -11.07 -9.82 7.43
C ALA A 96 -11.11 -11.09 8.29
N GLY A 97 -10.94 -12.28 7.71
CA GLY A 97 -10.82 -13.54 8.46
C GLY A 97 -9.60 -13.61 9.37
N VAL A 98 -8.44 -13.08 8.95
CA VAL A 98 -7.23 -12.99 9.78
C VAL A 98 -7.38 -11.92 10.87
N ILE A 99 -7.98 -10.76 10.57
CA ILE A 99 -8.26 -9.74 11.58
C ILE A 99 -9.31 -10.23 12.58
N LEU A 100 -10.38 -10.90 12.13
CA LEU A 100 -11.39 -11.50 13.00
C LEU A 100 -10.79 -12.67 13.79
N GLY A 101 -9.92 -13.47 13.18
CA GLY A 101 -9.17 -14.55 13.83
C GLY A 101 -8.18 -14.03 14.85
N CYS A 102 -7.46 -12.94 14.57
CA CYS A 102 -6.60 -12.25 15.54
C CYS A 102 -7.41 -11.59 16.66
N ASN A 103 -8.57 -10.98 16.37
CA ASN A 103 -9.43 -10.40 17.40
C ASN A 103 -10.14 -11.46 18.25
N LEU A 104 -10.50 -12.62 17.68
CA LEU A 104 -11.06 -13.77 18.41
C LEU A 104 -9.99 -14.54 19.19
N SER A 105 -8.75 -14.57 18.68
CA SER A 105 -7.58 -15.11 19.39
C SER A 105 -7.04 -14.15 20.46
N LEU A 106 -7.50 -12.89 20.49
CA LEU A 106 -7.28 -11.93 21.57
C LEU A 106 -8.47 -11.85 22.55
N GLY A 107 -9.53 -12.63 22.33
CA GLY A 107 -10.69 -12.75 23.23
C GLY A 107 -10.44 -13.59 24.49
N SER A 108 -9.21 -14.04 24.72
CA SER A 108 -8.75 -14.61 26.01
C SER A 108 -7.22 -14.60 26.07
N ILE A 109 -6.60 -13.44 25.80
CA ILE A 109 -5.38 -13.14 26.55
C ILE A 109 -5.85 -12.64 27.89
N ASP A 110 -5.99 -13.57 28.83
CA ASP A 110 -5.97 -13.26 30.25
C ASP A 110 -4.66 -12.51 30.51
N PHE A 111 -4.73 -11.18 30.49
CA PHE A 111 -3.73 -10.31 31.08
C PHE A 111 -3.89 -10.37 32.60
N ASP A 112 -3.86 -11.58 33.17
CA ASP A 112 -3.63 -11.76 34.58
C ASP A 112 -2.12 -11.91 34.76
N GLY A 113 -1.55 -10.94 35.45
CA GLY A 113 -0.14 -10.89 35.74
C GLY A 113 0.26 -12.08 36.59
N SER A 114 0.78 -13.13 35.95
CA SER A 114 1.67 -14.09 36.60
C SER A 114 2.96 -14.15 35.79
N GLY A 115 3.96 -13.46 36.32
CA GLY A 115 5.30 -13.48 35.78
C GLY A 115 5.91 -14.87 35.92
N SER A 116 6.67 -15.26 34.91
CA SER A 116 7.85 -16.09 35.10
C SER A 116 9.03 -15.40 34.43
N ALA A 117 9.39 -14.23 34.98
CA ALA A 117 10.77 -13.79 34.93
C ALA A 117 11.57 -14.83 35.74
N PHE A 118 12.40 -15.60 35.04
CA PHE A 118 13.35 -16.48 35.66
C PHE A 118 14.34 -15.65 36.50
N ALA A 119 14.36 -15.95 37.80
CA ALA A 119 15.46 -15.90 38.74
C ALA A 119 15.97 -14.55 39.30
N GLY A 120 15.87 -14.43 40.63
CA GLY A 120 16.63 -13.53 41.51
C GLY A 120 16.09 -12.10 41.53
N GLU A 121 15.85 -11.42 42.64
CA GLU A 121 16.49 -11.46 43.95
C GLU A 121 15.59 -10.70 44.95
N LYS A 122 15.91 -10.84 46.23
CA LYS A 122 15.07 -10.52 47.40
C LYS A 122 14.87 -9.01 47.65
N ASN A 123 13.85 -8.76 48.49
CA ASN A 123 13.66 -7.63 49.41
C ASN A 123 12.91 -6.38 48.89
N GLY A 124 11.61 -6.36 49.19
CA GLY A 124 11.06 -5.42 50.18
C GLY A 124 11.21 -3.93 49.91
N ALA A 125 10.13 -3.30 49.45
CA ALA A 125 9.60 -2.07 50.04
C ALA A 125 8.19 -1.82 49.47
N GLN A 126 7.17 -1.92 50.33
CA GLN A 126 5.89 -1.27 50.12
C GLN A 126 6.12 0.24 49.96
N VAL A 127 5.56 0.85 48.91
CA VAL A 127 5.16 2.27 48.97
C VAL A 127 3.81 2.45 48.29
N THR A 128 2.89 2.95 49.08
CA THR A 128 1.46 3.17 48.85
C THR A 128 1.21 4.60 48.37
N THR A 129 0.16 4.79 47.53
CA THR A 129 -0.70 6.01 47.39
C THR A 129 -0.01 7.30 46.85
N GLN A 130 -0.61 8.23 46.09
CA GLN A 130 -1.97 8.77 46.03
C GLN A 130 -2.31 9.36 44.65
N PHE A 131 -3.57 9.23 44.23
CA PHE A 131 -4.17 10.07 43.19
C PHE A 131 -4.62 11.40 43.81
N ILE A 132 -4.18 12.51 43.22
CA ILE A 132 -4.68 13.86 43.49
C ILE A 132 -5.89 14.07 42.58
N LEU A 133 -7.06 14.36 43.16
CA LEU A 133 -8.17 15.00 42.46
C LEU A 133 -8.48 16.32 43.17
N TRP A 134 -8.67 17.34 42.36
CA TRP A 134 -9.03 18.71 42.71
C TRP A 134 -10.34 18.79 43.51
#